data_AF-R7V7M0-F1
#
_entry.id   AF-R7V7M0-F1
#
_cell.length_a   1.000
_cell.length_b   1.000
_cell.length_c   1.000
_cell.angle_alpha   90.00
_cell.angle_beta   90.00
_cell.angle_gamma   90.00
#
_symmetry.space_group_name_H-M   'P 1'
#
loop_
_entity.id
_entity.type
_entity.pdbx_description
1 polymer ?
#
loop_
_entity_poly.entity_id
_entity_poly.type
_entity_poly.pdbx_seq_one_letter_code
_entity_poly.pdbx_strand_id
1 'polypeptide(L)' 'LLISLLLHILNLSFLEGTVPCEIKIAQVVPLFKKGFPTVICNYRPISLLPLF' A
#
# COMPACT_ATOMS: atom_id res chain seq x y z
N LEU A 1 -2.23 16.06 13.08
CA LEU A 1 -2.54 14.89 13.94
C LEU A 1 -2.14 13.56 13.28
N LEU A 2 -2.62 13.26 12.06
CA LEU A 2 -2.29 12.01 11.37
C LEU A 2 -0.80 11.89 10.98
N ILE A 3 -0.20 12.98 10.47
CA ILE A 3 1.21 13.02 10.06
C ILE A 3 2.16 12.71 11.22
N SER A 4 1.89 13.24 12.42
CA SER A 4 2.73 13.01 13.60
C SER A 4 2.67 11.57 14.09
N LEU A 5 1.51 10.92 13.99
CA LEU A 5 1.35 9.51 14.37
C LEU A 5 2.10 8.58 13.40
N LEU A 6 1.96 8.84 12.09
CA LEU A 6 2.67 8.08 11.06
C LEU A 6 4.19 8.25 11.17
N LEU A 7 4.65 9.48 11.38
CA LEU A 7 6.06 9.77 11.58
C LEU A 7 6.64 9.03 12.78
N HIS A 8 5.89 8.95 13.89
CA HIS A 8 6.30 8.20 15.05
C HIS A 8 6.45 6.69 14.75
N ILE A 9 5.48 6.09 14.09
CA ILE A 9 5.51 4.66 13.70
C ILE A 9 6.68 4.38 12.76
N LEU A 10 6.93 5.26 11.78
CA LEU A 10 8.06 5.12 10.86
C LEU A 10 9.41 5.22 11.58
N ASN A 11 9.56 6.20 12.47
CA ASN A 11 10.78 6.37 13.24
C ASN A 11 11.06 5.16 14.14
N LEU A 12 10.03 4.62 14.80
CA LEU A 12 10.16 3.37 15.56
C LEU A 12 10.56 2.21 14.65
N SER A 13 9.95 2.10 13.47
CA SER A 13 10.30 1.04 12.50
C SER A 13 11.76 1.11 12.07
N PHE A 14 12.32 2.30 11.89
CA PHE A 14 13.74 2.49 11.60
C PHE A 14 14.64 2.17 12.79
N LEU A 15 14.23 2.54 14.01
CA LEU A 15 14.98 2.29 15.24
C LEU A 15 15.06 0.78 15.54
N GLU A 16 13.93 0.08 15.46
CA GLU A 16 13.81 -1.35 15.79
C GLU A 16 14.19 -2.25 14.60
N GLY A 17 14.25 -1.70 13.39
CA GLY A 17 14.50 -2.46 12.17
C GLY A 17 13.33 -3.34 11.74
N THR A 18 12.13 -3.12 12.31
CA THR A 18 10.94 -3.94 12.06
C THR A 18 9.74 -3.07 11.72
N VAL A 19 9.02 -3.44 10.65
CA VAL A 19 7.76 -2.78 10.26
C VAL A 19 6.57 -3.63 10.71
N PRO A 20 5.54 -3.03 11.36
CA PRO A 20 4.32 -3.73 11.78
C PRO A 20 3.66 -4.51 10.64
N CYS A 21 3.12 -5.68 10.93
CA CYS A 21 2.47 -6.53 9.91
C CYS A 21 1.23 -5.88 9.31
N GLU A 22 0.49 -5.14 10.13
CA GLU A 22 -0.73 -4.44 9.80
C GLU A 22 -0.51 -3.46 8.65
N ILE A 23 0.65 -2.78 8.58
CA ILE A 23 0.97 -1.81 7.52
C ILE A 23 1.73 -2.41 6.35
N LYS A 24 2.10 -3.70 6.42
CA LYS A 24 2.71 -4.46 5.30
C LYS A 24 1.67 -5.16 4.42
N ILE A 25 0.47 -5.42 4.96
CA ILE A 25 -0.60 -6.08 4.22
C ILE A 25 -1.32 -5.04 3.37
N ALA A 26 -1.56 -5.35 2.09
CA ALA A 26 -2.24 -4.45 1.16
C ALA A 26 -3.38 -5.16 0.45
N GLN A 27 -4.45 -4.42 0.11
CA GLN A 27 -5.46 -4.92 -0.80
C GLN A 27 -4.96 -4.77 -2.23
N VAL A 28 -4.89 -5.88 -2.98
CA VAL A 28 -4.48 -5.85 -4.38
C VAL A 28 -5.71 -5.69 -5.26
N VAL A 29 -5.74 -4.62 -6.06
CA VAL A 29 -6.84 -4.30 -6.97
C VAL A 29 -6.31 -4.16 -8.40
N PRO A 30 -6.95 -4.79 -9.41
CA PRO A 30 -6.60 -4.58 -10.81
C PRO A 30 -7.07 -3.20 -11.28
N LEU A 31 -6.14 -2.35 -11.72
CA LEU A 31 -6.44 -1.04 -12.31
C LEU A 31 -6.22 -1.07 -13.82
N PHE A 32 -7.24 -0.67 -14.58
CA PHE A 32 -7.15 -0.61 -16.04
C PHE A 32 -6.07 0.40 -16.48
N LYS A 33 -5.16 -0.02 -17.37
CA LYS A 33 -4.10 0.84 -17.90
C LYS A 33 -4.45 1.42 -19.27
N LYS A 34 -4.64 0.58 -20.28
CA LYS A 34 -4.91 0.97 -21.68
C LYS A 34 -5.33 -0.24 -22.53
N GLY A 35 -5.97 -0.01 -23.68
CA GLY A 35 -6.39 -1.06 -24.62
C GLY A 35 -7.87 -1.41 -24.46
N PHE A 36 -8.20 -2.70 -24.54
CA PHE A 36 -9.57 -3.18 -24.37
C PHE A 36 -9.84 -3.57 -22.90
N PRO A 37 -10.90 -3.04 -22.25
CA PRO A 37 -11.23 -3.36 -20.85
C PRO A 37 -11.64 -4.82 -20.60
N THR A 38 -12.01 -5.56 -21.64
CA THR A 38 -12.37 -6.98 -21.54
C THR A 38 -11.16 -7.91 -21.45
N VAL A 39 -9.94 -7.39 -21.66
CA VAL A 39 -8.70 -8.17 -21.65
C VAL A 39 -7.96 -7.95 -20.34
N ILE A 40 -7.84 -9.00 -19.53
CA ILE A 40 -7.22 -8.95 -18.20
C ILE A 40 -5.77 -8.42 -18.22
N CYS A 41 -5.01 -8.72 -19.28
CA CYS A 41 -3.63 -8.26 -19.46
C CYS A 41 -3.47 -6.73 -19.53
N ASN A 42 -4.57 -6.01 -19.77
CA ASN A 42 -4.60 -4.56 -19.81
C ASN A 42 -4.75 -3.91 -18.42
N TYR A 43 -4.88 -4.72 -17.36
CA TYR A 43 -4.92 -4.27 -15.99
C TYR A 43 -3.56 -4.44 -15.32
N ARG A 44 -3.24 -3.53 -14.41
CA ARG A 44 -2.07 -3.63 -13.53
C ARG A 44 -2.54 -3.92 -12.11
N PRO A 45 -1.91 -4.85 -11.38
CA PRO A 45 -2.16 -4.98 -9.96
C PRO A 45 -1.61 -3.75 -9.23
N ILE A 46 -2.43 -3.11 -8.41
CA ILE A 46 -2.05 -2.01 -7.53
C ILE A 46 -2.28 -2.44 -6.08
N SER A 47 -1.28 -2.21 -5.23
CA SER A 47 -1.39 -2.43 -3.79
C SER A 47 -1.96 -1.19 -3.12
N LEU A 48 -3.18 -1.28 -2.60
CA LEU A 48 -3.76 -0.27 -1.72
C LEU A 48 -3.30 -0.55 -0.29
N LEU A 49 -2.38 0.29 0.18
CA LEU A 49 -1.90 0.21 1.56
C LEU A 49 -3.00 0.68 2.52
N PRO A 50 -3.11 0.08 3.71
CA PRO A 50 -4.03 0.52 4.73
C PRO A 50 -3.61 1.91 5.21
N LEU A 51 -4.41 2.91 4.86
CA LEU A 51 -4.34 4.25 5.44
C LEU A 51 -5.63 4.42 6.25
N PHE A 52 -5.49 4.61 7.56
CA PHE A 52 -6.61 4.83 8.49
C PHE A 52 -7.31 6.16 8.23
#